data_AF-A0A3M7PY43-F1
#
_entry.id   AF-A0A3M7PY43-F1
#
_cell.length_a   1.000
_cell.length_b   1.000
_cell.length_c   1.000
_cell.angle_alpha   90.00
_cell.angle_beta   90.00
_cell.angle_gamma   90.00
#
_symmetry.space_group_name_H-M   'P 1'
#
loop_
_entity.id
_entity.type
_entity.pdbx_description
1 polymer ?
#
loop_
_entity_poly.entity_id
_entity_poly.type
_entity_poly.pdbx_seq_one_letter_code
_entity_poly.pdbx_strand_id
1 'polypeptide(L)'
;FAMQSQHHELNTSDSSTPPSLSPSQSDQHHTPPSNNQPTSPGPEYTLATPSRSPPIHQAKIAYDTCTTSPETVCETAARLLFMCVRWAKSIPSLVNLDMSDQLSLLEESWRDIFILSAAQYQLPIDMGPLMSNAGLTPDQCGPDNLFKIMTEIKNLQDIILKFKQSQVDATEYACLKAVSLFKTSEMSSASSSTSTLDSSGSRPGSPAEKLSQLKDLSQIQTIQEQTQMTLSKYESQVYPTEPFRFGKLLILLPMLKSVSAQTIEQVFFKKTIGEISIDRVILDMYKSQVNH
;
A
#
# COMPACT_ATOMS: atom_id res chain seq x y z
N PHE A 1 -24.87 -12.06 68.83
CA PHE A 1 -23.78 -11.13 69.19
C PHE A 1 -23.68 -10.13 68.05
N ALA A 2 -24.34 -8.96 68.04
CA ALA A 2 -24.61 -7.99 69.13
C ALA A 2 -23.32 -7.31 69.63
N MET A 3 -23.24 -5.98 69.82
CA MET A 3 -24.24 -4.88 69.71
C MET A 3 -23.48 -3.54 69.44
N GLN A 4 -24.03 -2.42 68.94
CA GLN A 4 -24.75 -1.29 69.60
C GLN A 4 -24.43 -0.01 68.76
N SER A 5 -25.13 1.14 68.76
CA SER A 5 -26.54 1.50 69.05
C SER A 5 -26.85 2.93 68.54
N GLN A 6 -28.08 3.16 68.05
CA GLN A 6 -29.02 4.31 68.24
C GLN A 6 -28.52 5.79 68.17
N HIS A 7 -29.31 6.83 67.88
CA HIS A 7 -30.77 7.09 67.92
C HIS A 7 -31.32 7.57 66.54
N HIS A 8 -32.56 7.30 66.08
CA HIS A 8 -33.89 7.77 66.58
C HIS A 8 -34.06 9.31 66.43
N GLU A 9 -35.18 9.93 65.99
CA GLU A 9 -36.63 9.60 65.81
C GLU A 9 -37.24 10.57 64.72
N LEU A 10 -38.52 10.66 64.27
CA LEU A 10 -39.88 10.10 64.54
C LEU A 10 -40.82 10.30 63.29
N ASN A 11 -42.03 9.70 63.32
CA ASN A 11 -43.40 10.02 62.77
C ASN A 11 -43.72 11.26 61.86
N THR A 12 -44.84 11.37 61.11
CA THR A 12 -46.23 10.82 61.24
C THR A 12 -46.96 10.46 59.91
N SER A 13 -48.14 9.83 60.05
CA SER A 13 -49.34 9.67 59.18
C SER A 13 -49.80 10.91 58.35
N ASP A 14 -50.83 10.88 57.48
CA ASP A 14 -51.94 9.93 57.29
C ASP A 14 -52.52 9.88 55.83
N SER A 15 -53.75 9.43 55.66
CA SER A 15 -54.40 8.87 54.46
C SER A 15 -55.47 9.74 53.76
N SER A 16 -56.01 9.21 52.64
CA SER A 16 -57.39 9.39 52.09
C SER A 16 -57.62 10.21 50.79
N THR A 17 -58.25 9.54 49.80
CA THR A 17 -59.06 10.03 48.65
C THR A 17 -60.58 9.97 49.02
N PRO A 18 -61.60 10.31 48.17
CA PRO A 18 -61.69 10.80 46.76
C PRO A 18 -62.44 12.19 46.73
N PRO A 19 -63.47 12.57 45.91
CA PRO A 19 -63.98 12.15 44.58
C PRO A 19 -64.37 13.25 43.54
N SER A 20 -64.57 12.82 42.28
CA SER A 20 -65.57 13.20 41.23
C SER A 20 -66.34 14.54 41.25
N LEU A 21 -66.36 15.28 40.11
CA LEU A 21 -67.55 15.52 39.23
C LEU A 21 -67.26 16.43 38.00
N SER A 22 -68.17 16.46 37.01
CA SER A 22 -68.13 17.25 35.74
C SER A 22 -69.01 18.54 35.84
N PRO A 23 -69.42 19.34 34.80
CA PRO A 23 -69.70 19.03 33.37
C PRO A 23 -69.42 20.17 32.31
N SER A 24 -70.04 20.04 31.12
CA SER A 24 -70.35 21.07 30.09
C SER A 24 -69.22 21.48 29.12
N GLN A 25 -69.29 21.08 27.83
CA GLN A 25 -70.06 21.64 26.69
C GLN A 25 -69.30 22.79 25.97
N SER A 26 -69.09 22.79 24.65
CA SER A 26 -69.65 21.94 23.54
C SER A 26 -68.51 21.51 22.56
N ASP A 27 -68.59 21.34 21.23
CA ASP A 27 -69.62 21.57 20.20
C ASP A 27 -69.40 20.73 18.89
N GLN A 28 -70.14 21.08 17.83
CA GLN A 28 -70.32 20.41 16.53
C GLN A 28 -69.11 20.57 15.56
N HIS A 29 -68.87 19.73 14.54
CA HIS A 29 -69.83 19.26 13.53
C HIS A 29 -69.48 17.91 12.83
N HIS A 30 -70.54 17.27 12.33
CA HIS A 30 -70.73 16.08 11.47
C HIS A 30 -69.62 15.49 10.56
N THR A 31 -69.77 14.17 10.30
CA THR A 31 -69.19 13.34 9.21
C THR A 31 -70.34 12.77 8.33
N PRO A 32 -70.17 11.89 7.31
CA PRO A 32 -69.03 11.47 6.45
C PRO A 32 -69.41 11.68 4.94
N PRO A 33 -69.10 10.85 3.89
CA PRO A 33 -68.02 9.88 3.62
C PRO A 33 -67.30 10.04 2.23
N SER A 34 -66.21 9.26 2.06
CA SER A 34 -65.65 8.64 0.83
C SER A 34 -65.70 9.31 -0.57
N ASN A 35 -64.53 9.48 -1.21
CA ASN A 35 -64.32 9.10 -2.63
C ASN A 35 -62.86 8.71 -2.92
N ASN A 36 -62.61 7.98 -4.02
CA ASN A 36 -61.30 7.44 -4.43
C ASN A 36 -60.53 8.39 -5.37
N GLN A 37 -59.26 8.71 -5.06
CA GLN A 37 -58.24 8.94 -6.09
C GLN A 37 -56.80 8.84 -5.51
N PRO A 38 -55.91 8.00 -6.06
CA PRO A 38 -54.48 8.07 -5.78
C PRO A 38 -53.82 9.11 -6.69
N THR A 39 -53.27 10.18 -6.11
CA THR A 39 -52.40 11.15 -6.81
C THR A 39 -50.95 10.91 -6.46
N SER A 40 -50.05 10.99 -7.46
CA SER A 40 -48.63 10.67 -7.29
C SER A 40 -47.87 11.70 -6.45
N PRO A 41 -47.02 11.25 -5.50
CA PRO A 41 -45.82 11.98 -5.09
C PRO A 41 -44.74 11.92 -6.17
N GLY A 42 -43.77 12.84 -6.11
CA GLY A 42 -42.64 12.92 -7.04
C GLY A 42 -41.49 11.93 -6.76
N PRO A 43 -40.38 12.02 -7.52
CA PRO A 43 -39.27 11.08 -7.38
C PRO A 43 -38.51 11.27 -6.05
N GLU A 44 -38.42 10.19 -5.27
CA GLU A 44 -37.44 10.10 -4.18
C GLU A 44 -36.03 10.08 -4.77
N TYR A 45 -35.22 11.07 -4.40
CA TYR A 45 -33.76 11.02 -4.59
C TYR A 45 -33.14 10.12 -3.52
N THR A 46 -33.44 8.81 -3.58
CA THR A 46 -32.75 7.80 -2.77
C THR A 46 -31.28 7.80 -3.19
N LEU A 47 -30.41 8.34 -2.33
CA LEU A 47 -28.96 8.24 -2.48
C LEU A 47 -28.53 6.78 -2.35
N ALA A 48 -28.54 6.06 -3.47
CA ALA A 48 -28.04 4.70 -3.56
C ALA A 48 -26.58 4.66 -3.12
N THR A 49 -26.31 4.00 -1.99
CA THR A 49 -24.96 3.70 -1.56
C THR A 49 -24.26 2.86 -2.64
N PRO A 50 -22.99 3.13 -2.98
CA PRO A 50 -22.27 2.32 -3.97
C PRO A 50 -22.24 0.86 -3.54
N SER A 51 -22.97 0.01 -4.26
CA SER A 51 -23.00 -1.42 -3.99
C SER A 51 -21.58 -1.98 -4.12
N ARG A 52 -21.13 -2.71 -3.10
CA ARG A 52 -19.79 -3.28 -2.98
C ARG A 52 -19.55 -4.27 -4.12
N SER A 53 -18.96 -3.80 -5.21
CA SER A 53 -18.50 -4.66 -6.30
C SER A 53 -17.47 -5.67 -5.74
N PRO A 54 -17.58 -6.97 -6.07
CA PRO A 54 -16.56 -7.93 -5.71
C PRO A 54 -15.28 -7.60 -6.50
N PRO A 55 -14.09 -7.62 -5.87
CA PRO A 55 -12.84 -7.43 -6.61
C PRO A 55 -12.69 -8.52 -7.68
N ILE A 56 -12.18 -8.14 -8.84
CA ILE A 56 -11.90 -9.05 -9.96
C ILE A 56 -11.06 -10.23 -9.45
N HIS A 57 -11.40 -11.45 -9.90
CA HIS A 57 -10.95 -12.72 -9.34
C HIS A 57 -9.46 -12.74 -8.96
N GLN A 58 -9.19 -12.49 -7.68
CA GLN A 58 -7.89 -12.75 -7.09
C GLN A 58 -7.73 -14.26 -7.02
N ALA A 59 -6.90 -14.82 -7.89
CA ALA A 59 -6.52 -16.23 -7.81
C ALA A 59 -5.82 -16.46 -6.47
N LYS A 60 -6.55 -17.02 -5.50
CA LYS A 60 -6.02 -17.35 -4.18
C LYS A 60 -4.98 -18.46 -4.34
N ILE A 61 -3.71 -18.07 -4.40
CA ILE A 61 -2.60 -18.96 -4.08
C ILE A 61 -2.71 -19.23 -2.58
N ALA A 62 -3.50 -20.23 -2.21
CA ALA A 62 -3.62 -20.71 -0.85
C ALA A 62 -2.36 -21.51 -0.52
N TYR A 63 -1.34 -20.83 0.00
CA TYR A 63 -0.29 -21.48 0.76
C TYR A 63 -0.84 -21.77 2.16
N ASP A 64 -0.99 -23.04 2.50
CA ASP A 64 -1.06 -23.44 3.90
C ASP A 64 0.29 -23.14 4.57
N THR A 65 0.29 -22.74 5.84
CA THR A 65 1.52 -22.38 6.58
C THR A 65 2.31 -23.63 7.01
N CYS A 66 2.64 -24.49 6.06
CA CYS A 66 3.56 -25.60 6.19
C CYS A 66 4.91 -25.18 5.57
N THR A 67 6.00 -25.44 6.28
CA THR A 67 7.40 -25.07 5.97
C THR A 67 7.73 -25.00 4.46
N THR A 68 7.58 -23.82 3.87
CA THR A 68 7.93 -23.55 2.47
C THR A 68 9.44 -23.63 2.31
N SER A 69 9.93 -24.51 1.43
CA SER A 69 11.38 -24.61 1.20
C SER A 69 11.92 -23.28 0.67
N PRO A 70 13.15 -22.88 1.01
CA PRO A 70 13.72 -21.62 0.53
C PRO A 70 13.78 -21.57 -1.00
N GLU A 71 13.87 -22.72 -1.67
CA GLU A 71 13.79 -22.82 -3.13
C GLU A 71 12.40 -22.44 -3.67
N THR A 72 11.30 -22.87 -3.02
CA THR A 72 9.94 -22.39 -3.39
C THR A 72 9.71 -20.91 -3.09
N VAL A 73 10.40 -20.35 -2.07
CA VAL A 73 10.38 -18.90 -1.79
C VAL A 73 11.13 -18.13 -2.88
N CYS A 74 12.32 -18.60 -3.29
CA CYS A 74 13.07 -18.05 -4.43
C CYS A 74 12.30 -18.15 -5.75
N GLU A 75 11.63 -19.28 -6.03
CA GLU A 75 10.81 -19.43 -7.23
C GLU A 75 9.60 -18.45 -7.20
N THR A 76 8.96 -18.31 -6.04
CA THR A 76 7.86 -17.35 -5.86
C THR A 76 8.36 -15.92 -6.03
N ALA A 77 9.55 -15.57 -5.53
CA ALA A 77 10.20 -14.29 -5.78
C ALA A 77 10.46 -14.06 -7.29
N ALA A 78 10.91 -15.07 -8.03
CA ALA A 78 11.15 -14.95 -9.48
C ALA A 78 9.84 -14.72 -10.26
N ARG A 79 8.77 -15.45 -9.89
CA ARG A 79 7.41 -15.24 -10.42
C ARG A 79 6.88 -13.83 -10.10
N LEU A 80 7.11 -13.33 -8.87
CA LEU A 80 6.75 -11.97 -8.46
C LEU A 80 7.53 -10.91 -9.26
N LEU A 81 8.83 -11.11 -9.47
CA LEU A 81 9.68 -10.20 -10.26
C LEU A 81 9.16 -10.08 -11.69
N PHE A 82 8.89 -11.20 -12.36
CA PHE A 82 8.27 -11.23 -13.69
C PHE A 82 6.89 -10.54 -13.70
N MET A 83 6.06 -10.73 -12.66
CA MET A 83 4.80 -10.02 -12.51
C MET A 83 4.98 -8.50 -12.32
N CYS A 84 6.07 -8.03 -11.73
CA CYS A 84 6.39 -6.60 -11.62
C CYS A 84 6.71 -5.99 -13.01
N VAL A 85 7.53 -6.67 -13.82
CA VAL A 85 7.85 -6.23 -15.19
C VAL A 85 6.60 -6.22 -16.07
N ARG A 86 5.77 -7.26 -15.99
CA ARG A 86 4.50 -7.34 -16.72
C ARG A 86 3.47 -6.29 -16.24
N TRP A 87 3.45 -5.98 -14.94
CA TRP A 87 2.61 -4.91 -14.39
C TRP A 87 3.05 -3.54 -14.93
N ALA A 88 4.34 -3.23 -14.94
CA ALA A 88 4.85 -1.96 -15.48
C ALA A 88 4.39 -1.74 -16.94
N LYS A 89 4.52 -2.78 -17.78
CA LYS A 89 4.01 -2.77 -19.17
C LYS A 89 2.50 -2.58 -19.32
N SER A 90 1.71 -2.93 -18.31
CA SER A 90 0.25 -2.77 -18.35
C SER A 90 -0.23 -1.34 -18.09
N ILE A 91 0.67 -0.40 -17.80
CA ILE A 91 0.36 0.99 -17.48
C ILE A 91 0.46 1.84 -18.77
N PRO A 92 -0.66 2.36 -19.32
CA PRO A 92 -0.62 3.19 -20.55
C PRO A 92 0.29 4.41 -20.39
N SER A 93 0.26 5.04 -19.22
CA SER A 93 1.09 6.21 -18.90
C SER A 93 2.59 5.94 -18.81
N LEU A 94 3.03 4.67 -18.68
CA LEU A 94 4.44 4.30 -18.78
C LEU A 94 4.83 4.05 -20.23
N VAL A 95 4.08 3.20 -20.94
CA VAL A 95 4.43 2.78 -22.32
C VAL A 95 4.34 3.92 -23.35
N ASN A 96 3.68 5.02 -23.00
CA ASN A 96 3.61 6.26 -23.79
C ASN A 96 4.80 7.23 -23.57
N LEU A 97 5.70 6.97 -22.62
CA LEU A 97 6.94 7.74 -22.43
C LEU A 97 8.02 7.26 -23.41
N ASP A 98 9.06 8.05 -23.63
CA ASP A 98 10.22 7.62 -24.41
C ASP A 98 10.87 6.35 -23.79
N MET A 99 11.37 5.41 -24.62
CA MET A 99 11.88 4.10 -24.14
C MET A 99 13.06 4.25 -23.16
N SER A 100 13.85 5.32 -23.28
CA SER A 100 14.91 5.65 -22.31
C SER A 100 14.35 5.89 -20.91
N ASP A 101 13.26 6.66 -20.82
CA ASP A 101 12.59 7.00 -19.57
C ASP A 101 11.88 5.78 -18.99
N GLN A 102 11.21 4.96 -19.83
CA GLN A 102 10.59 3.70 -19.40
C GLN A 102 11.58 2.75 -18.71
N LEU A 103 12.75 2.57 -19.33
CA LEU A 103 13.82 1.72 -18.81
C LEU A 103 14.43 2.31 -17.54
N SER A 104 14.71 3.63 -17.52
CA SER A 104 15.32 4.31 -16.37
C SER A 104 14.41 4.32 -15.13
N LEU A 105 13.12 4.60 -15.31
CA LEU A 105 12.13 4.53 -14.23
C LEU A 105 12.02 3.12 -13.65
N LEU A 106 12.15 2.07 -14.48
CA LEU A 106 12.11 0.68 -14.02
C LEU A 106 13.42 0.24 -13.33
N GLU A 107 14.58 0.67 -13.85
CA GLU A 107 15.91 0.48 -13.24
C GLU A 107 15.94 1.04 -11.80
N GLU A 108 15.42 2.25 -11.58
CA GLU A 108 15.40 2.94 -10.28
C GLU A 108 14.26 2.51 -9.32
N SER A 109 13.25 1.78 -9.79
CA SER A 109 12.05 1.46 -8.99
C SER A 109 11.75 -0.02 -8.78
N TRP A 110 12.38 -0.94 -9.53
CA TRP A 110 12.01 -2.36 -9.48
C TRP A 110 12.03 -2.95 -8.08
N ARG A 111 13.02 -2.55 -7.27
CA ARG A 111 13.18 -3.01 -5.87
C ARG A 111 11.95 -2.68 -5.04
N ASP A 112 11.43 -1.46 -5.16
CA ASP A 112 10.29 -0.98 -4.37
C ASP A 112 8.99 -1.63 -4.87
N ILE A 113 8.85 -1.79 -6.19
CA ILE A 113 7.72 -2.51 -6.81
C ILE A 113 7.73 -3.99 -6.39
N PHE A 114 8.91 -4.61 -6.30
CA PHE A 114 9.10 -5.98 -5.82
C PHE A 114 8.76 -6.11 -4.33
N ILE A 115 9.27 -5.25 -3.44
CA ILE A 115 8.95 -5.29 -2.00
C ILE A 115 7.45 -5.07 -1.77
N LEU A 116 6.83 -4.10 -2.46
CA LEU A 116 5.38 -3.87 -2.41
C LEU A 116 4.58 -5.08 -2.91
N SER A 117 5.12 -5.85 -3.86
CA SER A 117 4.48 -7.09 -4.34
C SER A 117 4.71 -8.26 -3.38
N ALA A 118 5.90 -8.40 -2.80
CA ALA A 118 6.16 -9.36 -1.73
C ALA A 118 5.25 -9.12 -0.51
N ALA A 119 4.97 -7.85 -0.17
CA ALA A 119 3.96 -7.47 0.80
C ALA A 119 2.53 -7.81 0.34
N GLN A 120 2.14 -7.46 -0.88
CA GLN A 120 0.80 -7.74 -1.42
C GLN A 120 0.44 -9.23 -1.45
N TYR A 121 1.39 -10.09 -1.83
CA TYR A 121 1.19 -11.54 -1.88
C TYR A 121 1.62 -12.26 -0.58
N GLN A 122 2.16 -11.53 0.40
CA GLN A 122 2.63 -12.01 1.70
C GLN A 122 3.67 -13.14 1.58
N LEU A 123 4.73 -12.89 0.81
CA LEU A 123 5.85 -13.80 0.58
C LEU A 123 6.45 -14.27 1.93
N PRO A 124 6.45 -15.58 2.25
CA PRO A 124 6.95 -16.07 3.54
C PRO A 124 8.49 -16.01 3.58
N ILE A 125 9.02 -15.12 4.43
CA ILE A 125 10.45 -14.94 4.65
C ILE A 125 10.85 -15.54 6.00
N ASP A 126 11.55 -16.68 5.97
CA ASP A 126 12.32 -17.20 7.10
C ASP A 126 13.81 -16.99 6.83
N MET A 127 14.47 -16.22 7.69
CA MET A 127 15.87 -15.83 7.53
C MET A 127 16.82 -17.03 7.55
N GLY A 128 16.56 -18.06 8.37
CA GLY A 128 17.48 -19.19 8.56
C GLY A 128 17.66 -20.04 7.29
N PRO A 129 16.58 -20.67 6.79
CA PRO A 129 16.62 -21.46 5.56
C PRO A 129 17.01 -20.63 4.33
N LEU A 130 16.57 -19.36 4.27
CA LEU A 130 16.81 -18.49 3.11
C LEU A 130 18.30 -18.08 3.00
N MET A 131 18.93 -17.68 4.11
CA MET A 131 20.38 -17.41 4.11
C MET A 131 21.20 -18.68 3.84
N SER A 132 20.78 -19.83 4.38
CA SER A 132 21.45 -21.11 4.13
C SER A 132 21.39 -21.50 2.65
N ASN A 133 20.24 -21.34 1.99
CA ASN A 133 20.07 -21.56 0.56
C ASN A 133 20.83 -20.56 -0.32
N ALA A 134 20.98 -19.31 0.12
CA ALA A 134 21.82 -18.30 -0.52
C ALA A 134 23.32 -18.50 -0.26
N GLY A 135 23.71 -19.48 0.57
CA GLY A 135 25.11 -19.78 0.92
C GLY A 135 25.76 -18.74 1.83
N LEU A 136 25.00 -17.84 2.47
CA LEU A 136 25.54 -16.69 3.19
C LEU A 136 26.17 -17.09 4.54
N THR A 137 27.48 -17.30 4.54
CA THR A 137 28.30 -17.56 5.75
C THR A 137 29.26 -16.41 6.04
N PRO A 138 29.79 -16.28 7.29
CA PRO A 138 30.78 -15.27 7.63
C PRO A 138 32.04 -15.33 6.75
N ASP A 139 32.47 -16.54 6.37
CA ASP A 139 33.67 -16.78 5.56
C ASP A 139 33.51 -16.35 4.10
N GLN A 140 32.28 -16.39 3.56
CA GLN A 140 32.02 -16.07 2.14
C GLN A 140 31.85 -14.57 1.87
N CYS A 141 31.37 -13.79 2.84
CA CYS A 141 31.06 -12.38 2.61
C CYS A 141 31.57 -11.42 3.70
N GLY A 142 32.19 -11.92 4.78
CA GLY A 142 32.64 -11.13 5.92
C GLY A 142 31.51 -10.88 6.94
N PRO A 143 31.84 -10.76 8.24
CA PRO A 143 30.84 -10.65 9.31
C PRO A 143 30.00 -9.38 9.20
N ASP A 144 30.59 -8.24 8.82
CA ASP A 144 29.89 -6.96 8.74
C ASP A 144 28.85 -6.93 7.62
N ASN A 145 29.19 -7.50 6.46
CA ASN A 145 28.26 -7.60 5.33
C ASN A 145 27.18 -8.66 5.57
N LEU A 146 27.50 -9.77 6.25
CA LEU A 146 26.49 -10.73 6.72
C LEU A 146 25.51 -10.06 7.68
N PHE A 147 26.00 -9.29 8.67
CA PHE A 147 25.17 -8.55 9.62
C PHE A 147 24.28 -7.49 8.92
N LYS A 148 24.82 -6.79 7.92
CA LYS A 148 24.04 -5.89 7.05
C LYS A 148 22.92 -6.66 6.34
N ILE A 149 23.22 -7.78 5.68
CA ILE A 149 22.22 -8.59 4.97
C ILE A 149 21.15 -9.13 5.93
N MET A 150 21.54 -9.64 7.10
CA MET A 150 20.59 -10.07 8.15
C MET A 150 19.66 -8.94 8.60
N THR A 151 20.21 -7.72 8.77
CA THR A 151 19.43 -6.53 9.14
C THR A 151 18.44 -6.16 8.03
N GLU A 152 18.86 -6.18 6.76
CA GLU A 152 17.99 -5.88 5.62
C GLU A 152 16.93 -6.96 5.35
N ILE A 153 17.23 -8.25 5.59
CA ILE A 153 16.22 -9.34 5.57
C ILE A 153 15.19 -9.12 6.68
N LYS A 154 15.62 -8.72 7.87
CA LYS A 154 14.69 -8.39 8.97
C LYS A 154 13.82 -7.19 8.63
N ASN A 155 14.41 -6.14 8.04
CA ASN A 155 13.65 -4.98 7.57
C ASN A 155 12.58 -5.40 6.53
N LEU A 156 12.90 -6.33 5.62
CA LEU A 156 11.93 -6.89 4.67
C LEU A 156 10.78 -7.63 5.37
N GLN A 157 11.06 -8.45 6.39
CA GLN A 157 10.04 -9.10 7.23
C GLN A 157 9.13 -8.06 7.92
N ASP A 158 9.72 -7.05 8.55
CA ASP A 158 9.00 -5.98 9.26
C ASP A 158 8.16 -5.11 8.29
N ILE A 159 8.61 -4.89 7.05
CA ILE A 159 7.83 -4.21 6.00
C ILE A 159 6.60 -5.04 5.61
N ILE A 160 6.79 -6.32 5.26
CA ILE A 160 5.69 -7.22 4.85
C ILE A 160 4.63 -7.33 5.97
N LEU A 161 5.06 -7.38 7.23
CA LEU A 161 4.18 -7.41 8.40
C LEU A 161 3.45 -6.07 8.62
N LYS A 162 4.12 -4.92 8.49
CA LYS A 162 3.46 -3.61 8.62
C LYS A 162 2.40 -3.38 7.55
N PHE A 163 2.70 -3.70 6.29
CA PHE A 163 1.73 -3.64 5.19
C PHE A 163 0.53 -4.57 5.42
N LYS A 164 0.73 -5.75 6.03
CA LYS A 164 -0.37 -6.63 6.50
C LYS A 164 -1.22 -5.95 7.60
N GLN A 165 -0.57 -5.35 8.58
CA GLN A 165 -1.23 -4.71 9.73
C GLN A 165 -2.04 -3.47 9.32
N SER A 166 -1.56 -2.69 8.34
CA SER A 166 -2.29 -1.56 7.74
C SER A 166 -3.51 -1.98 6.91
N GLN A 167 -3.72 -3.28 6.67
CA GLN A 167 -4.80 -3.83 5.83
C GLN A 167 -4.82 -3.17 4.44
N VAL A 168 -3.68 -3.18 3.75
CA VAL A 168 -3.54 -2.54 2.44
C VAL A 168 -4.25 -3.35 1.35
N ASP A 169 -5.10 -2.71 0.54
CA ASP A 169 -5.90 -3.34 -0.51
C ASP A 169 -5.23 -3.33 -1.90
N ALA A 170 -5.85 -4.02 -2.87
CA ALA A 170 -5.29 -4.19 -4.21
C ALA A 170 -5.19 -2.87 -5.03
N THR A 171 -6.09 -1.91 -4.80
CA THR A 171 -6.08 -0.58 -5.40
C THR A 171 -4.97 0.28 -4.79
N GLU A 172 -4.86 0.25 -3.47
CA GLU A 172 -3.81 0.95 -2.72
C GLU A 172 -2.42 0.42 -3.12
N TYR A 173 -2.22 -0.91 -3.18
CA TYR A 173 -0.98 -1.50 -3.69
C TYR A 173 -0.66 -1.12 -5.14
N ALA A 174 -1.67 -0.95 -6.00
CA ALA A 174 -1.46 -0.49 -7.38
C ALA A 174 -1.02 0.98 -7.41
N CYS A 175 -1.67 1.85 -6.64
CA CYS A 175 -1.32 3.26 -6.53
C CYS A 175 0.06 3.46 -5.88
N LEU A 176 0.38 2.75 -4.79
CA LEU A 176 1.68 2.84 -4.12
C LEU A 176 2.83 2.33 -5.01
N LYS A 177 2.58 1.31 -5.85
CA LYS A 177 3.55 0.90 -6.88
C LYS A 177 3.69 1.95 -7.98
N ALA A 178 2.61 2.60 -8.42
CA ALA A 178 2.69 3.69 -9.40
C ALA A 178 3.41 4.93 -8.84
N VAL A 179 3.15 5.34 -7.58
CA VAL A 179 3.93 6.40 -6.88
C VAL A 179 5.40 6.01 -6.73
N SER A 180 5.70 4.72 -6.56
CA SER A 180 7.08 4.21 -6.44
C SER A 180 7.82 4.09 -7.78
N LEU A 181 7.07 4.00 -8.90
CA LEU A 181 7.56 3.94 -10.27
C LEU A 181 7.80 5.35 -10.84
N PHE A 182 6.78 6.20 -10.84
CA PHE A 182 6.85 7.57 -11.37
C PHE A 182 7.47 8.53 -10.36
N LYS A 183 8.71 8.26 -9.95
CA LYS A 183 9.47 9.10 -9.01
C LYS A 183 10.19 10.23 -9.73
N THR A 184 10.10 11.43 -9.16
CA THR A 184 10.84 12.64 -9.56
C THR A 184 11.89 13.08 -8.53
N SER A 185 11.79 12.60 -7.28
CA SER A 185 12.39 13.26 -6.11
C SER A 185 13.86 12.92 -5.81
N GLU A 186 14.41 11.82 -6.34
CA GLU A 186 15.82 11.44 -6.11
C GLU A 186 16.76 12.09 -7.15
N MET A 187 16.22 12.98 -7.99
CA MET A 187 16.88 13.49 -9.20
C MET A 187 17.28 14.98 -9.12
N SER A 188 16.85 15.68 -8.06
CA SER A 188 17.10 17.13 -7.84
C SER A 188 18.05 17.42 -6.68
N SER A 189 18.33 16.44 -5.81
CA SER A 189 19.24 16.58 -4.66
C SER A 189 20.73 16.52 -5.03
N ALA A 190 21.07 15.99 -6.21
CA ALA A 190 22.45 15.90 -6.71
C ALA A 190 22.99 17.24 -7.25
N SER A 191 22.13 18.14 -7.72
CA SER A 191 22.51 19.43 -8.32
C SER A 191 22.75 20.54 -7.29
N SER A 192 23.42 20.24 -6.18
CA SER A 192 23.69 21.22 -5.10
C SER A 192 24.99 20.96 -4.32
N SER A 193 26.04 20.53 -5.02
CA SER A 193 27.42 20.52 -4.48
C SER A 193 28.41 21.25 -5.41
N THR A 194 28.95 22.35 -4.89
CA THR A 194 30.23 22.99 -5.27
C THR A 194 30.51 23.25 -6.75
N SER A 195 30.22 24.47 -7.20
CA SER A 195 30.87 25.08 -8.35
C SER A 195 32.31 25.48 -8.01
N THR A 196 33.28 24.57 -8.19
CA THR A 196 34.71 24.89 -8.17
C THR A 196 35.26 24.85 -9.60
N LEU A 197 35.72 26.00 -10.09
CA LEU A 197 36.36 26.13 -11.38
C LEU A 197 37.82 25.63 -11.30
N ASP A 198 38.10 24.45 -11.86
CA ASP A 198 39.45 24.13 -12.35
C ASP A 198 39.42 23.67 -13.82
N SER A 199 40.59 23.69 -14.45
CA SER A 199 40.72 23.63 -15.92
C SER A 199 41.79 22.63 -16.34
N SER A 200 41.48 21.33 -16.35
CA SER A 200 42.25 20.35 -17.13
C SER A 200 41.53 19.03 -17.42
N GLY A 201 41.85 18.41 -18.56
CA GLY A 201 41.80 16.94 -18.75
C GLY A 201 40.43 16.26 -18.82
N SER A 202 39.90 16.07 -20.04
CA SER A 202 38.70 15.27 -20.28
C SER A 202 38.82 13.82 -19.78
N ARG A 203 37.84 13.36 -18.99
CA ARG A 203 37.61 11.93 -18.69
C ARG A 203 36.10 11.68 -18.51
N PRO A 204 35.51 10.66 -19.17
CA PRO A 204 34.05 10.53 -19.25
C PRO A 204 33.42 9.69 -18.12
N GLY A 205 32.13 9.94 -17.84
CA GLY A 205 31.23 8.95 -17.27
C GLY A 205 31.14 8.94 -15.75
N SER A 206 30.60 10.02 -15.15
CA SER A 206 30.08 9.98 -13.78
C SER A 206 28.70 9.33 -13.76
N PRO A 207 28.35 8.49 -12.75
CA PRO A 207 27.00 7.94 -12.61
C PRO A 207 25.89 9.02 -12.62
N ALA A 208 26.19 10.22 -12.11
CA ALA A 208 25.25 11.35 -12.08
C ALA A 208 24.80 11.84 -13.48
N GLU A 209 25.62 11.65 -14.52
CA GLU A 209 25.27 12.04 -15.89
C GLU A 209 24.14 11.16 -16.47
N LYS A 210 24.02 9.91 -16.00
CA LYS A 210 23.04 8.93 -16.49
C LYS A 210 21.61 9.24 -16.04
N LEU A 211 21.42 9.87 -14.87
CA LEU A 211 20.11 10.24 -14.34
C LEU A 211 19.63 11.63 -14.80
N SER A 212 20.47 12.39 -15.51
CA SER A 212 20.15 13.75 -15.98
C SER A 212 19.31 13.78 -17.27
N GLN A 213 18.67 12.66 -17.65
CA GLN A 213 18.14 12.44 -19.00
C GLN A 213 16.72 11.82 -19.05
N LEU A 214 15.88 11.99 -18.02
CA LEU A 214 14.44 11.82 -18.20
C LEU A 214 13.92 12.96 -19.09
N LYS A 215 13.59 12.63 -20.35
CA LYS A 215 13.10 13.58 -21.35
C LYS A 215 11.72 14.12 -20.97
N ASP A 216 10.85 13.23 -20.49
CA ASP A 216 9.43 13.48 -20.28
C ASP A 216 9.13 13.85 -18.82
N LEU A 217 10.10 14.44 -18.11
CA LEU A 217 10.05 14.69 -16.65
C LEU A 217 8.76 15.42 -16.20
N SER A 218 8.26 16.38 -16.98
CA SER A 218 7.00 17.10 -16.69
C SER A 218 5.77 16.19 -16.79
N GLN A 219 5.74 15.28 -17.77
CA GLN A 219 4.70 14.27 -17.91
C GLN A 219 4.79 13.23 -16.77
N ILE A 220 6.00 12.80 -16.40
CA ILE A 220 6.25 11.90 -15.27
C ILE A 220 5.76 12.52 -13.95
N GLN A 221 6.06 13.80 -13.71
CA GLN A 221 5.54 14.55 -12.56
C GLN A 221 3.99 14.62 -12.59
N THR A 222 3.40 14.94 -13.74
CA THR A 222 1.93 15.01 -13.90
C THR A 222 1.27 13.65 -13.59
N ILE A 223 1.86 12.54 -14.06
CA ILE A 223 1.39 11.19 -13.75
C ILE A 223 1.53 10.87 -12.26
N GLN A 224 2.63 11.29 -11.62
CA GLN A 224 2.86 11.12 -10.19
C GLN A 224 1.82 11.86 -9.34
N GLU A 225 1.56 13.14 -9.65
CA GLU A 225 0.56 13.97 -8.99
C GLU A 225 -0.86 13.41 -9.19
N GLN A 226 -1.21 13.01 -10.42
CA GLN A 226 -2.50 12.37 -10.72
C GLN A 226 -2.69 11.06 -9.95
N THR A 227 -1.62 10.26 -9.79
CA THR A 227 -1.64 9.01 -9.01
C THR A 227 -1.88 9.30 -7.53
N GLN A 228 -1.19 10.30 -6.95
CA GLN A 228 -1.39 10.70 -5.55
C GLN A 228 -2.80 11.27 -5.31
N MET A 229 -3.33 12.11 -6.21
CA MET A 229 -4.70 12.60 -6.13
C MET A 229 -5.73 11.47 -6.24
N THR A 230 -5.48 10.48 -7.09
CA THR A 230 -6.36 9.32 -7.25
C THR A 230 -6.39 8.46 -5.99
N LEU A 231 -5.24 8.20 -5.37
CA LEU A 231 -5.16 7.51 -4.08
C LEU A 231 -5.87 8.32 -2.98
N SER A 232 -5.54 9.60 -2.79
CA SER A 232 -6.17 10.46 -1.77
C SER A 232 -7.70 10.52 -1.90
N LYS A 233 -8.21 10.57 -3.14
CA LYS A 233 -9.64 10.49 -3.43
C LYS A 233 -10.23 9.11 -3.12
N TYR A 234 -9.52 8.02 -3.42
CA TYR A 234 -9.92 6.65 -3.10
C TYR A 234 -10.05 6.46 -1.58
N GLU A 235 -9.03 6.85 -0.81
CA GLU A 235 -9.04 6.82 0.67
C GLU A 235 -10.28 7.54 1.22
N SER A 236 -10.54 8.75 0.72
CA SER A 236 -11.65 9.59 1.16
C SER A 236 -13.04 9.01 0.83
N GLN A 237 -13.12 8.07 -0.11
CA GLN A 237 -14.37 7.45 -0.57
C GLN A 237 -14.60 6.04 0.00
N VAL A 238 -13.54 5.25 0.18
CA VAL A 238 -13.61 3.86 0.65
C VAL A 238 -13.36 3.75 2.15
N TYR A 239 -12.52 4.63 2.72
CA TYR A 239 -12.12 4.64 4.12
C TYR A 239 -12.44 5.99 4.82
N PRO A 240 -13.69 6.50 4.77
CA PRO A 240 -14.05 7.80 5.36
C PRO A 240 -13.89 7.86 6.89
N THR A 241 -13.75 6.72 7.57
CA THR A 241 -13.43 6.61 9.00
C THR A 241 -11.92 6.72 9.31
N GLU A 242 -11.04 6.66 8.32
CA GLU A 242 -9.60 6.84 8.46
C GLU A 242 -9.11 8.09 7.69
N PRO A 243 -9.43 9.32 8.13
CA PRO A 243 -9.12 10.57 7.39
C PRO A 243 -7.62 10.85 7.16
N PHE A 244 -6.72 10.06 7.76
CA PHE A 244 -5.27 10.15 7.60
C PHE A 244 -4.66 8.95 6.86
N ARG A 245 -5.46 8.03 6.31
CA ARG A 245 -4.98 6.76 5.71
C ARG A 245 -4.00 7.00 4.57
N PHE A 246 -4.29 7.94 3.67
CA PHE A 246 -3.37 8.40 2.62
C PHE A 246 -1.97 8.73 3.17
N GLY A 247 -1.91 9.53 4.25
CA GLY A 247 -0.66 9.88 4.91
C GLY A 247 0.04 8.68 5.55
N LYS A 248 -0.70 7.78 6.22
CA LYS A 248 -0.16 6.52 6.76
C LYS A 248 0.51 5.68 5.66
N LEU A 249 -0.16 5.51 4.52
CA LEU A 249 0.31 4.71 3.39
C LEU A 249 1.57 5.32 2.75
N LEU A 250 1.63 6.65 2.55
CA LEU A 250 2.83 7.31 2.04
C LEU A 250 4.03 7.21 3.00
N ILE A 251 3.80 7.25 4.32
CA ILE A 251 4.86 7.08 5.34
C ILE A 251 5.46 5.66 5.33
N LEU A 252 4.79 4.65 4.74
CA LEU A 252 5.39 3.33 4.52
C LEU A 252 6.39 3.30 3.36
N LEU A 253 6.30 4.21 2.37
CA LEU A 253 7.19 4.17 1.19
C LEU A 253 8.68 4.44 1.52
N PRO A 254 9.05 5.40 2.41
CA PRO A 254 10.44 5.54 2.87
C PRO A 254 11.02 4.27 3.50
N MET A 255 10.19 3.41 4.14
CA MET A 255 10.70 2.16 4.71
C MET A 255 11.28 1.21 3.65
N LEU A 256 10.80 1.26 2.40
CA LEU A 256 11.32 0.40 1.31
C LEU A 256 12.81 0.64 1.04
N LYS A 257 13.33 1.84 1.38
CA LYS A 257 14.76 2.18 1.26
C LYS A 257 15.65 1.51 2.31
N SER A 258 15.08 0.89 3.35
CA SER A 258 15.82 0.13 4.39
C SER A 258 16.24 -1.29 3.97
N VAL A 259 15.96 -1.69 2.73
CA VAL A 259 16.42 -2.92 2.09
C VAL A 259 17.14 -2.53 0.80
N SER A 260 18.33 -3.05 0.52
CA SER A 260 19.06 -2.77 -0.72
C SER A 260 18.67 -3.73 -1.85
N ALA A 261 18.78 -3.26 -3.10
CA ALA A 261 18.63 -4.10 -4.29
C ALA A 261 19.60 -5.30 -4.27
N GLN A 262 20.84 -5.05 -3.83
CA GLN A 262 21.88 -6.07 -3.66
C GLN A 262 21.47 -7.19 -2.70
N THR A 263 20.89 -6.88 -1.53
CA THR A 263 20.40 -7.92 -0.61
C THR A 263 19.33 -8.78 -1.27
N ILE A 264 18.37 -8.18 -2.00
CA ILE A 264 17.32 -8.95 -2.68
C ILE A 264 17.92 -9.88 -3.75
N GLU A 265 18.89 -9.39 -4.53
CA GLU A 265 19.62 -10.19 -5.51
C GLU A 265 20.39 -11.36 -4.88
N GLN A 266 21.24 -11.09 -3.88
CA GLN A 266 22.06 -12.10 -3.23
C GLN A 266 21.20 -13.18 -2.53
N VAL A 267 20.08 -12.79 -1.92
CA VAL A 267 19.25 -13.66 -1.09
C VAL A 267 18.23 -14.48 -1.89
N PHE A 268 17.56 -13.89 -2.90
CA PHE A 268 16.51 -14.57 -3.65
C PHE A 268 16.96 -15.13 -4.99
N PHE A 269 17.95 -14.51 -5.65
CA PHE A 269 18.15 -14.69 -7.09
C PHE A 269 19.53 -15.20 -7.51
N LYS A 270 20.60 -14.97 -6.74
CA LYS A 270 21.98 -15.36 -7.08
C LYS A 270 22.14 -16.82 -7.51
N LYS A 271 21.50 -17.76 -6.80
CA LYS A 271 21.49 -19.20 -7.11
C LYS A 271 20.85 -19.54 -8.48
N THR A 272 20.05 -18.63 -9.04
CA THR A 272 19.31 -18.79 -10.29
C THR A 272 19.93 -18.00 -11.46
N ILE A 273 20.44 -16.78 -11.21
CA ILE A 273 20.97 -15.88 -12.27
C ILE A 273 22.49 -15.73 -12.27
N GLY A 274 23.18 -16.27 -11.25
CA GLY A 274 24.63 -16.12 -11.08
C GLY A 274 25.04 -14.67 -10.85
N GLU A 275 26.03 -14.22 -11.62
CA GLU A 275 26.65 -12.89 -11.53
C GLU A 275 25.99 -11.83 -12.46
N ILE A 276 24.79 -12.10 -12.98
CA ILE A 276 24.02 -11.15 -13.78
C ILE A 276 23.17 -10.29 -12.84
N SER A 277 23.34 -8.97 -12.84
CA SER A 277 22.52 -8.11 -11.96
C SER A 277 21.04 -8.11 -12.38
N ILE A 278 20.15 -8.02 -11.38
CA ILE A 278 18.71 -8.02 -11.57
C ILE A 278 18.25 -6.90 -12.50
N ASP A 279 18.92 -5.74 -12.48
CA ASP A 279 18.61 -4.61 -13.35
C ASP A 279 18.69 -5.02 -14.83
N ARG A 280 19.75 -5.74 -15.22
CA ARG A 280 19.89 -6.26 -16.60
C ARG A 280 18.78 -7.25 -16.94
N VAL A 281 18.51 -8.19 -16.03
CA VAL A 281 17.46 -9.21 -16.21
C VAL A 281 16.09 -8.54 -16.43
N ILE A 282 15.76 -7.51 -15.65
CA ILE A 282 14.51 -6.76 -15.73
C ILE A 282 14.42 -5.95 -17.02
N LEU A 283 15.47 -5.21 -17.37
CA LEU A 283 15.50 -4.40 -18.59
C LEU A 283 15.41 -5.27 -19.85
N ASP A 284 16.01 -6.47 -19.85
CA ASP A 284 15.94 -7.39 -20.98
C ASP A 284 14.62 -8.17 -21.02
N MET A 285 14.00 -8.51 -19.87
CA MET A 285 12.59 -8.96 -19.83
C MET A 285 11.64 -7.88 -20.39
N TYR A 286 11.87 -6.61 -20.04
CA TYR A 286 11.07 -5.49 -20.52
C TYR A 286 11.24 -5.25 -22.04
N LYS A 287 12.45 -5.42 -22.60
CA LYS A 287 12.65 -5.35 -24.06
C LYS A 287 12.10 -6.58 -24.79
N SER A 288 12.32 -7.79 -24.26
CA SER A 288 11.98 -9.06 -24.92
C SER A 288 10.47 -9.24 -25.12
N GLN A 289 9.66 -8.87 -24.11
CA GLN A 289 8.19 -8.96 -24.15
C GLN A 289 7.55 -7.85 -25.04
N VAL A 290 8.18 -7.46 -26.15
CA VAL A 290 7.63 -6.57 -27.19
C VAL A 290 7.20 -7.38 -28.43
N ASN A 291 7.71 -8.60 -28.59
CA ASN A 291 7.49 -9.44 -29.79
C ASN A 291 6.49 -10.58 -29.54
N HIS A 292 5.20 -10.27 -29.35
CA HIS A 292 4.09 -11.23 -29.50
C HIS A 292 2.76 -10.51 -29.79
#